data_AF-A0A179F9Q9-F1
#
_entry.id   AF-A0A179F9Q9-F1
#
_cell.length_a   1.000
_cell.length_b   1.000
_cell.length_c   1.000
_cell.angle_alpha   90.00
_cell.angle_beta   90.00
_cell.angle_gamma   90.00
#
_symmetry.space_group_name_H-M   'P 1'
#
loop_
_entity.id
_entity.type
_entity.pdbx_description
1 polymer ?
#
loop_
_entity_poly.entity_id
_entity_poly.type
_entity_poly.pdbx_seq_one_letter_code
_entity_poly.pdbx_strand_id
1 'polypeptide(L)'
;MCKNRIDRIMNGTETFGTVNNRTIAQYLYKGKVGGMNPEYARTSRHKFLTLKTEGCRVICEDPIDWYWQTNISLTLSIISNWILPIIALLAALPYDSLHRRNAGASWSNGRGRFWGTFTAVLNWLGSPQTALTATLFNIHQTRKCRDETLPSGQGISGNDALRPLKNDAYYVLTCVGQFMPLESDDTGRGHFLTTLIYGLFNPLCDIEEGEQIHAGGAPQQPMLTPPKAGAKQMTTELLREMAFQLRMLRRRGVYPMFLSIFLFFIAYAVSIVLAFGDLGGRTTAHSLAFGILISWLPLLVLFAILDRNPISADRCRTLISRWMWNVAAVRQWVNDGDGRPEHPRWWPLERDTTTQGQGNAQVDFDTFMSDFVGQGRKIGYNGLPYALRHSVYSSFRHDRTMKSLRDISHQLEKHLNSRRPRCWWIIAFTSLGLIWLEIGMAFMISFNIPTVGIGCRSGSYLIYGALSSVTWFIHLWRPSRPRRVACLVFCLLSTVVLGFIVFAAFSGIMKNCLCRGGLSGYMDFENAEFYRNTAHFDVATWWKAAAIVAALPLVVGFIAAVVLLGKLQGLWQASEQSTRNAQVDMQWLI
;
A
#
# COMPACT_ATOMS: atom_id res chain seq x y z
N MET A 1 -37.57 -5.36 -25.11
CA MET A 1 -38.40 -4.26 -25.67
C MET A 1 -37.81 -3.68 -26.95
N CYS A 2 -36.61 -3.08 -26.96
CA CYS A 2 -36.12 -2.44 -28.19
C CYS A 2 -35.88 -3.40 -29.38
N LYS A 3 -35.32 -4.61 -29.17
CA LYS A 3 -35.18 -5.63 -30.23
C LYS A 3 -36.53 -5.93 -30.90
N ASN A 4 -37.54 -6.27 -30.10
CA ASN A 4 -38.89 -6.55 -30.58
C ASN A 4 -39.50 -5.38 -31.37
N ARG A 5 -39.25 -4.13 -30.94
CA ARG A 5 -39.72 -2.94 -31.67
C ARG A 5 -39.03 -2.84 -33.04
N ILE A 6 -37.72 -3.07 -33.11
CA ILE A 6 -36.98 -3.10 -34.37
C ILE A 6 -37.53 -4.19 -35.30
N ASP A 7 -37.77 -5.39 -34.77
CA ASP A 7 -38.31 -6.51 -35.54
C ASP A 7 -39.72 -6.19 -36.08
N ARG A 8 -40.59 -5.56 -35.27
CA ARG A 8 -41.92 -5.12 -35.71
C ARG A 8 -41.86 -4.04 -36.78
N ILE A 9 -40.95 -3.07 -36.66
CA ILE A 9 -40.75 -2.04 -37.70
C ILE A 9 -40.21 -2.67 -38.99
N MET A 10 -39.25 -3.61 -38.89
CA MET A 10 -38.71 -4.33 -40.05
C MET A 10 -39.80 -5.15 -40.76
N ASN A 11 -40.72 -5.77 -40.01
CA ASN A 11 -41.85 -6.52 -40.54
C ASN A 11 -43.00 -5.63 -41.03
N GLY A 12 -42.91 -4.30 -40.87
CA GLY A 12 -43.93 -3.35 -41.28
C GLY A 12 -45.20 -3.37 -40.41
N THR A 13 -45.15 -4.00 -39.23
CA THR A 13 -46.30 -4.10 -38.31
C THR A 13 -46.40 -2.92 -37.34
N GLU A 14 -45.32 -2.13 -37.21
CA GLU A 14 -45.26 -0.94 -36.36
C GLU A 14 -44.47 0.17 -37.05
N THR A 15 -44.82 1.42 -36.76
CA THR A 15 -44.04 2.61 -37.15
C THR A 15 -43.79 3.44 -35.91
N PHE A 16 -42.59 4.01 -35.77
CA PHE A 16 -42.23 4.82 -34.60
C PHE A 16 -41.72 6.18 -35.05
N GLY A 17 -42.50 7.23 -34.83
CA GLY A 17 -42.24 8.56 -35.39
C GLY A 17 -42.14 8.51 -36.92
N THR A 18 -40.99 8.94 -37.47
CA THR A 18 -40.68 8.89 -38.91
C THR A 18 -40.03 7.57 -39.35
N VAL A 19 -39.81 6.63 -38.44
CA VAL A 19 -39.15 5.35 -38.72
C VAL A 19 -40.19 4.29 -39.08
N ASN A 20 -40.10 3.76 -40.31
CA ASN A 20 -40.93 2.68 -40.84
C ASN A 20 -40.04 1.61 -41.53
N ASN A 21 -40.66 0.58 -42.10
CA ASN A 21 -39.94 -0.51 -42.77
C ASN A 21 -39.02 -0.06 -43.93
N ARG A 22 -39.28 1.11 -44.55
CA ARG A 22 -38.44 1.66 -45.62
C ARG A 22 -37.29 2.50 -45.07
N THR A 23 -37.53 3.29 -44.03
CA THR A 23 -36.52 4.21 -43.47
C THR A 23 -35.60 3.55 -42.45
N ILE A 24 -35.99 2.43 -41.83
CA ILE A 24 -35.19 1.76 -40.78
C ILE A 24 -33.79 1.34 -41.24
N ALA A 25 -33.61 1.05 -42.53
CA ALA A 25 -32.33 0.62 -43.09
C ALA A 25 -31.19 1.63 -42.87
N GLN A 26 -31.49 2.93 -42.75
CA GLN A 26 -30.48 3.98 -42.50
C GLN A 26 -29.90 3.92 -41.07
N TYR A 27 -30.68 3.39 -40.13
CA TYR A 27 -30.34 3.25 -38.72
C TYR A 27 -29.65 1.93 -38.41
N LEU A 28 -29.70 0.95 -39.32
CA LEU A 28 -28.99 -0.31 -39.16
C LEU A 28 -27.51 -0.14 -39.48
N TYR A 29 -26.66 -0.76 -38.66
CA TYR A 29 -25.23 -0.81 -38.91
C TYR A 29 -24.92 -2.01 -39.81
N LYS A 30 -24.29 -1.78 -40.97
CA LYS A 30 -23.88 -2.82 -41.92
C LYS A 30 -22.36 -3.01 -42.01
N GLY A 31 -21.60 -2.25 -41.23
CA GLY A 31 -20.15 -2.30 -41.24
C GLY A 31 -19.57 -3.57 -40.59
N LYS A 32 -18.24 -3.59 -40.53
CA LYS A 32 -17.46 -4.65 -39.88
C LYS A 32 -17.73 -4.66 -38.38
N VAL A 33 -18.12 -5.81 -37.85
CA VAL A 33 -18.33 -6.01 -36.41
C VAL A 33 -17.01 -6.51 -35.81
N GLY A 34 -16.50 -5.81 -34.79
CA GLY A 34 -15.28 -6.20 -34.10
C GLY A 34 -15.47 -7.54 -33.37
N GLY A 35 -14.43 -8.38 -33.34
CA GLY A 35 -14.44 -9.68 -32.64
C GLY A 35 -15.28 -10.79 -33.29
N MET A 36 -16.05 -10.49 -34.34
CA MET A 36 -16.82 -11.50 -35.07
C MET A 36 -15.89 -12.42 -35.86
N ASN A 37 -16.15 -13.73 -35.83
CA ASN A 37 -15.42 -14.72 -36.62
C ASN A 37 -15.47 -14.33 -38.12
N PRO A 38 -14.33 -14.27 -38.83
CA PRO A 38 -14.27 -13.87 -40.24
C PRO A 38 -15.18 -14.71 -41.15
N GLU A 39 -15.32 -16.01 -40.88
CA GLU A 39 -16.13 -16.92 -41.66
C GLU A 39 -17.63 -16.64 -41.48
N TYR A 40 -18.06 -16.40 -40.23
CA TYR A 40 -19.43 -16.00 -39.93
C TYR A 40 -19.75 -14.61 -40.47
N ALA A 41 -18.80 -13.67 -40.40
CA ALA A 41 -18.92 -12.36 -41.00
C ALA A 41 -19.10 -12.42 -42.52
N ARG A 42 -18.50 -13.41 -43.20
CA ARG A 42 -18.67 -13.61 -44.64
C ARG A 42 -20.02 -14.26 -44.99
N THR A 43 -20.45 -15.27 -44.22
CA THR A 43 -21.59 -16.12 -44.59
C THR A 43 -22.92 -15.67 -44.02
N SER A 44 -22.92 -15.08 -42.81
CA SER A 44 -24.14 -14.89 -42.01
C SER A 44 -24.27 -13.50 -41.39
N ARG A 45 -23.49 -12.51 -41.83
CA ARG A 45 -23.54 -11.13 -41.30
C ARG A 45 -24.93 -10.50 -41.33
N HIS A 46 -25.74 -10.82 -42.33
CA HIS A 46 -27.11 -10.32 -42.48
C HIS A 46 -28.06 -10.82 -41.38
N LYS A 47 -27.73 -11.93 -40.71
CA LYS A 47 -28.51 -12.49 -39.60
C LYS A 47 -28.23 -11.79 -38.26
N PHE A 48 -27.11 -11.07 -38.17
CA PHE A 48 -26.71 -10.37 -36.96
C PHE A 48 -27.25 -8.94 -36.93
N LEU A 49 -28.26 -8.71 -36.09
CA LEU A 49 -28.92 -7.40 -35.98
C LEU A 49 -28.05 -6.42 -35.19
N THR A 50 -27.56 -5.40 -35.87
CA THR A 50 -26.81 -4.29 -35.27
C THR A 50 -27.44 -2.95 -35.62
N LEU A 51 -27.59 -2.11 -34.60
CA LEU A 51 -28.19 -0.79 -34.70
C LEU A 51 -27.12 0.28 -34.48
N LYS A 52 -27.10 1.32 -35.31
CA LYS A 52 -26.22 2.48 -35.09
C LYS A 52 -26.61 3.19 -33.79
N THR A 53 -25.66 3.85 -33.15
CA THR A 53 -25.91 4.63 -31.91
C THR A 53 -27.04 5.65 -32.07
N GLU A 54 -27.08 6.34 -33.22
CA GLU A 54 -28.14 7.29 -33.56
C GLU A 54 -29.51 6.60 -33.71
N GLY A 55 -29.53 5.44 -34.36
CA GLY A 55 -30.73 4.60 -34.47
C GLY A 55 -31.26 4.14 -33.12
N CYS A 56 -30.38 3.83 -32.17
CA CYS A 56 -30.78 3.49 -30.81
C CYS A 56 -31.47 4.65 -30.11
N ARG A 57 -30.96 5.87 -30.24
CA ARG A 57 -31.59 7.05 -29.61
C ARG A 57 -32.99 7.29 -30.13
N VAL A 58 -33.18 7.13 -31.44
CA VAL A 58 -34.48 7.36 -32.08
C VAL A 58 -35.47 6.22 -31.80
N ILE A 59 -35.05 4.96 -31.92
CA ILE A 59 -35.95 3.80 -31.87
C ILE A 59 -36.13 3.27 -30.44
N CYS A 60 -35.06 3.29 -29.63
CA CYS A 60 -35.09 2.81 -28.26
C CYS A 60 -35.34 3.92 -27.22
N GLU A 61 -35.46 5.19 -27.62
CA GLU A 61 -35.72 6.36 -26.75
C GLU A 61 -34.60 6.73 -25.74
N ASP A 62 -33.42 6.11 -25.86
CA ASP A 62 -32.25 6.29 -24.97
C ASP A 62 -32.53 6.28 -23.43
N PRO A 63 -33.46 5.46 -22.90
CA PRO A 63 -33.74 5.49 -21.48
C PRO A 63 -32.52 4.98 -20.70
N ILE A 64 -32.23 5.64 -19.58
CA ILE A 64 -31.30 5.08 -18.60
C ILE A 64 -31.98 3.87 -17.98
N ASP A 65 -31.50 2.69 -18.35
CA ASP A 65 -32.01 1.42 -17.86
C ASP A 65 -31.35 1.11 -16.50
N TRP A 66 -31.95 1.70 -15.48
CA TRP A 66 -31.63 1.54 -14.07
C TRP A 66 -31.87 0.10 -13.59
N TYR A 67 -30.84 -0.56 -13.06
CA TYR A 67 -30.97 -1.95 -12.60
C TYR A 67 -31.96 -2.12 -11.44
N TRP A 68 -32.13 -1.10 -10.60
CA TRP A 68 -33.12 -1.12 -9.51
C TRP A 68 -34.57 -1.16 -10.01
N GLN A 69 -34.83 -0.75 -11.26
CA GLN A 69 -36.15 -0.86 -11.88
C GLN A 69 -36.30 -2.14 -12.71
N THR A 70 -35.23 -2.57 -13.40
CA THR A 70 -35.33 -3.67 -14.38
C THR A 70 -34.81 -5.01 -13.89
N ASN A 71 -33.89 -5.04 -12.93
CA ASN A 71 -33.24 -6.26 -12.44
C ASN A 71 -32.60 -6.08 -11.05
N ILE A 72 -33.43 -6.03 -10.00
CA ILE A 72 -32.99 -5.76 -8.63
C ILE A 72 -32.03 -6.84 -8.09
N SER A 73 -32.18 -8.10 -8.50
CA SER A 73 -31.31 -9.20 -8.08
C SER A 73 -29.88 -9.00 -8.56
N LEU A 74 -29.68 -8.44 -9.75
CA LEU A 74 -28.35 -8.09 -10.26
C LEU A 74 -27.70 -6.99 -9.40
N THR A 75 -28.44 -5.95 -9.05
CA THR A 75 -27.95 -4.87 -8.16
C THR A 75 -27.49 -5.43 -6.81
N LEU A 76 -28.34 -6.26 -6.19
CA LEU A 76 -28.04 -6.89 -4.90
C LEU A 76 -26.83 -7.83 -5.00
N SER A 77 -26.72 -8.59 -6.09
CA SER A 77 -25.56 -9.44 -6.35
C SER A 77 -24.26 -8.64 -6.44
N ILE A 78 -24.24 -7.53 -7.18
CA ILE A 78 -23.04 -6.67 -7.31
C ILE A 78 -22.69 -6.04 -5.95
N ILE A 79 -23.69 -5.54 -5.22
CA ILE A 79 -23.48 -4.96 -3.89
C ILE A 79 -22.88 -6.01 -2.93
N SER A 80 -23.48 -7.20 -2.88
CA SER A 80 -23.07 -8.27 -1.97
C SER A 80 -21.69 -8.84 -2.30
N ASN A 81 -21.41 -9.07 -3.59
CA ASN A 81 -20.20 -9.79 -3.99
C ASN A 81 -18.97 -8.89 -4.12
N TRP A 82 -19.16 -7.60 -4.36
CA TRP A 82 -18.05 -6.70 -4.61
C TRP A 82 -18.03 -5.51 -3.65
N ILE A 83 -19.14 -4.78 -3.52
CA ILE A 83 -19.13 -3.51 -2.76
C ILE A 83 -18.97 -3.75 -1.26
N LEU A 84 -19.73 -4.68 -0.67
CA LEU A 84 -19.61 -5.00 0.75
C LEU A 84 -18.21 -5.55 1.10
N PRO A 85 -17.63 -6.51 0.34
CA PRO A 85 -16.25 -6.94 0.56
C PRO A 85 -15.22 -5.81 0.42
N ILE A 86 -15.39 -4.89 -0.54
CA ILE A 86 -14.52 -3.72 -0.68
C ILE A 86 -14.60 -2.83 0.57
N ILE A 87 -15.81 -2.53 1.04
CA ILE A 87 -16.01 -1.72 2.25
C ILE A 87 -15.40 -2.44 3.46
N ALA A 88 -15.57 -3.76 3.57
CA ALA A 88 -14.97 -4.55 4.65
C ALA A 88 -13.43 -4.54 4.60
N LEU A 89 -12.83 -4.66 3.41
CA LEU A 89 -11.38 -4.56 3.22
C LEU A 89 -10.86 -3.16 3.53
N LEU A 90 -11.57 -2.12 3.09
CA LEU A 90 -11.24 -0.75 3.46
C LEU A 90 -11.36 -0.56 4.97
N ALA A 91 -12.36 -1.12 5.63
CA ALA A 91 -12.50 -1.06 7.09
C ALA A 91 -11.35 -1.78 7.83
N ALA A 92 -10.74 -2.79 7.21
CA ALA A 92 -9.57 -3.48 7.76
C ALA A 92 -8.26 -2.67 7.65
N LEU A 93 -8.26 -1.57 6.89
CA LEU A 93 -7.09 -0.72 6.78
C LEU A 93 -6.82 0.08 8.07
N PRO A 94 -5.56 0.41 8.33
CA PRO A 94 -5.13 1.05 9.57
C PRO A 94 -5.42 2.57 9.53
N TYR A 95 -6.56 2.98 10.08
CA TYR A 95 -6.98 4.38 10.16
C TYR A 95 -6.42 5.13 11.38
N ASP A 96 -6.13 6.43 11.22
CA ASP A 96 -5.76 7.34 12.33
C ASP A 96 -6.95 7.72 13.21
N SER A 97 -8.17 7.63 12.68
CA SER A 97 -9.40 8.03 13.39
C SER A 97 -9.65 7.25 14.69
N LEU A 98 -9.03 6.07 14.82
CA LEU A 98 -9.22 5.15 15.94
C LEU A 98 -8.30 5.42 17.14
N HIS A 99 -7.30 6.32 17.03
CA HIS A 99 -6.33 6.57 18.11
C HIS A 99 -6.68 7.81 18.97
N ARG A 100 -6.56 7.66 20.29
CA ARG A 100 -6.85 8.72 21.28
C ARG A 100 -5.77 9.80 21.21
N ARG A 101 -6.18 11.07 21.30
CA ARG A 101 -5.27 12.23 21.30
C ARG A 101 -4.46 12.25 22.60
N ASN A 102 -3.17 12.58 22.52
CA ASN A 102 -2.47 13.26 23.61
C ASN A 102 -2.74 14.77 23.45
N ALA A 103 -3.19 15.43 24.52
CA ALA A 103 -3.28 16.88 24.56
C ALA A 103 -1.85 17.44 24.63
N GLY A 104 -1.43 18.25 23.65
CA GLY A 104 -0.11 18.93 23.68
C GLY A 104 0.82 18.70 22.49
N ALA A 105 0.54 17.76 21.58
CA ALA A 105 1.40 17.54 20.41
C ALA A 105 1.38 18.76 19.46
N SER A 106 2.56 19.31 19.14
CA SER A 106 2.80 20.49 18.28
C SER A 106 2.18 20.41 16.86
N TRP A 107 1.81 19.20 16.41
CA TRP A 107 1.04 18.99 15.17
C TRP A 107 -0.45 19.41 15.29
N SER A 108 -0.85 20.02 16.41
CA SER A 108 -2.20 20.55 16.67
C SER A 108 -2.64 21.70 15.74
N ASN A 109 -1.74 22.23 14.90
CA ASN A 109 -2.05 23.30 13.95
C ASN A 109 -2.78 22.78 12.69
N GLY A 110 -4.03 22.31 12.87
CA GLY A 110 -5.11 22.57 11.91
C GLY A 110 -5.70 21.41 11.09
N ARG A 111 -5.10 20.20 11.01
CA ARG A 111 -5.70 19.07 10.26
C ARG A 111 -6.23 17.99 11.20
N GLY A 112 -7.55 17.93 11.39
CA GLY A 112 -8.20 16.95 12.26
C GLY A 112 -8.01 15.48 11.84
N ARG A 113 -8.31 14.53 12.75
CA ARG A 113 -8.24 13.05 12.55
C ARG A 113 -8.85 12.57 11.23
N PHE A 114 -9.95 13.23 10.84
CA PHE A 114 -10.65 12.97 9.59
C PHE A 114 -9.76 13.21 8.37
N TRP A 115 -8.98 14.30 8.33
CA TRP A 115 -8.14 14.64 7.18
C TRP A 115 -6.97 13.67 6.99
N GLY A 116 -6.38 13.17 8.08
CA GLY A 116 -5.33 12.13 8.00
C GLY A 116 -5.87 10.83 7.39
N THR A 117 -7.02 10.37 7.89
CA THR A 117 -7.75 9.20 7.37
C THR A 117 -8.17 9.40 5.91
N PHE A 118 -8.78 10.55 5.61
CA PHE A 118 -9.21 10.89 4.26
C PHE A 118 -8.04 10.93 3.27
N THR A 119 -6.90 11.53 3.67
CA THR A 119 -5.69 11.55 2.83
C THR A 119 -5.16 10.14 2.55
N ALA A 120 -5.18 9.25 3.55
CA ALA A 120 -4.78 7.86 3.37
C ALA A 120 -5.70 7.12 2.38
N VAL A 121 -7.03 7.27 2.53
CA VAL A 121 -8.02 6.69 1.59
C VAL A 121 -7.81 7.22 0.18
N LEU A 122 -7.64 8.53 0.02
CA LEU A 122 -7.34 9.13 -1.29
C LEU A 122 -6.05 8.57 -1.88
N ASN A 123 -5.02 8.31 -1.07
CA ASN A 123 -3.79 7.74 -1.60
C ASN A 123 -3.96 6.28 -2.03
N TRP A 124 -4.61 5.46 -1.20
CA TRP A 124 -4.86 4.05 -1.48
C TRP A 124 -5.74 3.85 -2.72
N LEU A 125 -6.84 4.60 -2.83
CA LEU A 125 -7.79 4.48 -3.94
C LEU A 125 -7.36 5.27 -5.17
N GLY A 126 -6.76 6.44 -4.97
CA GLY A 126 -6.39 7.36 -6.03
C GLY A 126 -5.09 7.01 -6.72
N SER A 127 -4.10 6.43 -6.03
CA SER A 127 -2.85 5.96 -6.62
C SER A 127 -2.35 4.66 -5.95
N PRO A 128 -3.07 3.53 -6.14
CA PRO A 128 -2.72 2.26 -5.50
C PRO A 128 -1.29 1.79 -5.84
N GLN A 129 -0.77 2.08 -7.02
CA GLN A 129 0.60 1.78 -7.43
C GLN A 129 1.63 2.51 -6.56
N THR A 130 1.37 3.76 -6.18
CA THR A 130 2.26 4.56 -5.32
C THR A 130 2.19 4.05 -3.89
N ALA A 131 0.98 3.76 -3.39
CA ALA A 131 0.79 3.18 -2.07
C ALA A 131 1.46 1.80 -1.96
N LEU A 132 1.28 0.93 -2.96
CA LEU A 132 1.91 -0.39 -3.02
C LEU A 132 3.44 -0.29 -3.09
N THR A 133 3.97 0.67 -3.84
CA THR A 133 5.42 0.93 -3.92
C THR A 133 6.00 1.24 -2.54
N ALA A 134 5.37 2.14 -1.78
CA ALA A 134 5.83 2.51 -0.44
C ALA A 134 5.76 1.31 0.51
N THR A 135 4.64 0.59 0.51
CA THR A 135 4.42 -0.60 1.34
C THR A 135 5.43 -1.72 1.04
N LEU A 136 5.58 -2.11 -0.23
CA LEU A 136 6.52 -3.17 -0.62
C LEU A 136 7.97 -2.77 -0.36
N PHE A 137 8.32 -1.49 -0.53
CA PHE A 137 9.65 -1.00 -0.22
C PHE A 137 9.95 -1.09 1.28
N ASN A 138 9.01 -0.74 2.16
CA ASN A 138 9.19 -0.89 3.61
C ASN A 138 9.32 -2.37 4.02
N ILE A 139 8.54 -3.27 3.44
CA ILE A 139 8.68 -4.72 3.64
C ILE A 139 10.06 -5.19 3.18
N HIS A 140 10.54 -4.70 2.03
CA HIS A 140 11.88 -5.00 1.53
C HIS A 140 12.97 -4.52 2.49
N GLN A 141 12.84 -3.31 3.05
CA GLN A 141 13.76 -2.81 4.08
C GLN A 141 13.73 -3.68 5.33
N THR A 142 12.54 -4.08 5.79
CA THR A 142 12.39 -4.97 6.96
C THR A 142 13.07 -6.31 6.72
N ARG A 143 12.92 -6.89 5.54
CA ARG A 143 13.64 -8.11 5.15
C ARG A 143 15.15 -7.91 5.13
N LYS A 144 15.63 -6.79 4.60
CA LYS A 144 17.07 -6.50 4.57
C LYS A 144 17.63 -6.27 5.97
N CYS A 145 16.89 -5.62 6.85
CA CYS A 145 17.22 -5.50 8.27
C CYS A 145 17.31 -6.87 8.95
N ARG A 146 16.40 -7.81 8.62
CA ARG A 146 16.50 -9.21 9.08
C ARG A 146 17.75 -9.91 8.57
N ASP A 147 18.09 -9.73 7.30
CA ASP A 147 19.30 -10.34 6.72
C ASP A 147 20.56 -9.90 7.50
N GLU A 148 20.64 -8.66 7.97
CA GLU A 148 21.78 -8.17 8.77
C GLU A 148 21.85 -8.75 10.18
N THR A 149 20.76 -9.30 10.72
CA THR A 149 20.79 -9.97 12.03
C THR A 149 21.37 -11.37 11.95
N LEU A 150 21.46 -11.94 10.75
CA LEU A 150 22.10 -13.23 10.53
C LEU A 150 23.63 -13.10 10.67
N PRO A 151 24.31 -14.17 11.06
CA PRO A 151 25.76 -14.17 11.24
C PRO A 151 26.43 -14.04 9.88
N SER A 152 27.35 -13.08 9.72
CA SER A 152 28.14 -12.94 8.49
C SER A 152 29.53 -12.39 8.77
N GLY A 153 30.58 -13.08 8.30
CA GLY A 153 31.98 -12.65 8.48
C GLY A 153 32.49 -12.83 9.92
N GLN A 154 33.56 -12.10 10.26
CA GLN A 154 34.12 -12.05 11.62
C GLN A 154 33.51 -10.91 12.46
N GLY A 155 33.88 -10.82 13.74
CA GLY A 155 33.51 -9.71 14.60
C GLY A 155 32.05 -9.71 15.07
N ILE A 156 31.49 -8.52 15.34
CA ILE A 156 30.08 -8.31 15.75
C ILE A 156 29.12 -8.88 14.71
N SER A 157 29.48 -8.79 13.43
CA SER A 157 28.65 -9.27 12.33
C SER A 157 28.50 -10.80 12.35
N GLY A 158 29.55 -11.54 12.75
CA GLY A 158 29.57 -13.00 12.87
C GLY A 158 29.16 -13.57 14.22
N ASN A 159 28.93 -12.74 15.24
CA ASN A 159 28.68 -13.22 16.61
C ASN A 159 27.21 -13.63 16.84
N ASP A 160 26.97 -14.93 16.91
CA ASP A 160 25.65 -15.52 17.19
C ASP A 160 25.05 -15.11 18.54
N ALA A 161 25.88 -14.88 19.56
CA ALA A 161 25.40 -14.48 20.88
C ALA A 161 24.77 -13.07 20.87
N LEU A 162 25.17 -12.22 19.93
CA LEU A 162 24.61 -10.87 19.75
C LEU A 162 23.33 -10.85 18.90
N ARG A 163 22.94 -11.98 18.31
CA ARG A 163 21.77 -12.06 17.42
C ARG A 163 20.47 -11.53 18.03
N PRO A 164 20.12 -11.79 19.31
CA PRO A 164 18.92 -11.20 19.92
C PRO A 164 18.96 -9.67 19.94
N LEU A 165 20.11 -9.09 20.32
CA LEU A 165 20.30 -7.63 20.36
C LEU A 165 20.27 -7.02 18.95
N LYS A 166 20.86 -7.70 17.95
CA LYS A 166 20.73 -7.30 16.54
C LYS A 166 19.25 -7.31 16.11
N ASN A 167 18.48 -8.33 16.50
CA ASN A 167 17.03 -8.37 16.21
C ASN A 167 16.27 -7.21 16.86
N ASP A 168 16.63 -6.80 18.08
CA ASP A 168 16.02 -5.66 18.76
C ASP A 168 16.35 -4.34 18.04
N ALA A 169 17.64 -4.08 17.79
CA ALA A 169 18.12 -2.88 17.10
C ALA A 169 17.47 -2.72 15.72
N TYR A 170 17.54 -3.76 14.89
CA TYR A 170 17.01 -3.69 13.53
C TYR A 170 15.48 -3.68 13.49
N TYR A 171 14.78 -4.24 14.49
CA TYR A 171 13.33 -4.10 14.59
C TYR A 171 12.93 -2.66 14.96
N VAL A 172 13.56 -2.06 15.96
CA VAL A 172 13.33 -0.64 16.33
C VAL A 172 13.60 0.26 15.12
N LEU A 173 14.71 0.04 14.40
CA LEU A 173 15.02 0.76 13.17
C LEU A 173 13.91 0.66 12.12
N THR A 174 13.31 -0.52 11.94
CA THR A 174 12.20 -0.67 10.98
C THR A 174 10.95 0.09 11.40
N CYS A 175 10.67 0.20 12.70
CA CYS A 175 9.57 1.01 13.24
C CYS A 175 9.83 2.51 13.05
N VAL A 176 11.03 2.99 13.38
CA VAL A 176 11.45 4.38 13.13
C VAL A 176 11.39 4.72 11.63
N GLY A 177 11.76 3.75 10.79
CA GLY A 177 11.68 3.84 9.33
C GLY A 177 10.27 4.06 8.76
N GLN A 178 9.21 3.97 9.57
CA GLN A 178 7.85 4.27 9.12
C GLN A 178 7.45 5.73 9.27
N PHE A 179 8.27 6.54 9.95
CA PHE A 179 8.05 7.97 10.15
C PHE A 179 8.99 8.76 9.25
N MET A 180 8.45 9.76 8.55
CA MET A 180 9.29 10.63 7.73
C MET A 180 10.15 11.51 8.65
N PRO A 181 11.49 11.54 8.50
CA PRO A 181 12.32 12.47 9.24
C PRO A 181 11.93 13.90 8.89
N LEU A 182 11.76 14.76 9.89
CA LEU A 182 11.35 16.15 9.70
C LEU A 182 12.43 16.92 8.93
N GLU A 183 12.02 17.89 8.10
CA GLU A 183 12.90 18.92 7.53
C GLU A 183 13.28 19.91 8.66
N SER A 184 14.03 19.46 9.67
CA SER A 184 14.63 20.35 10.68
C SER A 184 15.95 20.94 10.15
N ASP A 185 16.43 22.03 10.76
CA ASP A 185 17.80 22.52 10.56
C ASP A 185 18.83 21.38 10.65
N ASP A 186 19.92 21.50 9.88
CA ASP A 186 20.95 20.46 9.75
C ASP A 186 21.50 20.01 11.12
N THR A 187 21.61 20.93 12.08
CA THR A 187 22.07 20.67 13.46
C THR A 187 21.12 19.75 14.24
N GLY A 188 19.82 20.00 14.19
CA GLY A 188 18.82 19.18 14.88
C GLY A 188 18.71 17.78 14.29
N ARG A 189 18.83 17.68 12.95
CA ARG A 189 18.82 16.40 12.26
C ARG A 189 20.03 15.54 12.63
N GLY A 190 21.23 16.14 12.70
CA GLY A 190 22.44 15.46 13.15
C GLY A 190 22.32 14.93 14.59
N HIS A 191 21.73 15.72 15.50
CA HIS A 191 21.48 15.29 16.88
C HIS A 191 20.52 14.09 16.96
N PHE A 192 19.43 14.12 16.18
CA PHE A 192 18.49 13.01 16.06
C PHE A 192 19.17 11.74 15.57
N LEU A 193 19.93 11.82 14.47
CA LEU A 193 20.58 10.67 13.85
C LEU A 193 21.65 10.07 14.77
N THR A 194 22.49 10.90 15.39
CA THR A 194 23.53 10.43 16.31
C THR A 194 22.94 9.76 17.55
N THR A 195 21.88 10.33 18.14
CA THR A 195 21.15 9.71 19.26
C THR A 195 20.54 8.37 18.86
N LEU A 196 19.92 8.30 17.69
CA LEU A 196 19.35 7.06 17.17
C LEU A 196 20.42 5.98 16.97
N ILE A 197 21.55 6.31 16.33
CA ILE A 197 22.65 5.35 16.09
C ILE A 197 23.22 4.88 17.43
N TYR A 198 23.44 5.79 18.39
CA TYR A 198 23.94 5.45 19.72
C TYR A 198 23.02 4.47 20.45
N GLY A 199 21.71 4.75 20.50
CA GLY A 199 20.73 3.89 21.16
C GLY A 199 20.58 2.51 20.52
N LEU A 200 20.70 2.42 19.19
CA LEU A 200 20.58 1.15 18.46
C LEU A 200 21.82 0.25 18.62
N PHE A 201 23.01 0.84 18.69
CA PHE A 201 24.25 0.10 18.44
C PHE A 201 25.27 0.10 19.57
N ASN A 202 25.19 1.04 20.52
CA ASN A 202 25.99 0.99 21.76
C ASN A 202 25.80 -0.34 22.56
N PRO A 203 24.60 -0.98 22.56
CA PRO A 203 24.44 -2.31 23.17
C PRO A 203 25.34 -3.40 22.54
N LEU A 204 25.73 -3.25 21.28
CA LEU A 204 26.53 -4.24 20.55
C LEU A 204 28.03 -4.04 20.82
N CYS A 205 28.52 -2.80 20.79
CA CYS A 205 29.93 -2.44 20.99
C CYS A 205 30.08 -0.99 21.47
N ASP A 206 31.30 -0.61 21.89
CA ASP A 206 31.61 0.80 22.13
C ASP A 206 31.58 1.57 20.79
N ILE A 207 30.43 2.16 20.49
CA ILE A 207 30.15 2.74 19.18
C ILE A 207 30.92 4.03 18.94
N GLU A 208 31.37 4.72 19.98
CA GLU A 208 32.15 5.97 19.83
C GLU A 208 33.52 5.68 19.19
N GLU A 209 34.13 4.53 19.52
CA GLU A 209 35.42 4.10 18.97
C GLU A 209 35.27 3.14 17.76
N GLY A 210 34.12 2.48 17.64
CA GLY A 210 33.87 1.47 16.60
C GLY A 210 34.51 0.12 16.92
N GLU A 211 34.43 -0.82 15.99
CA GLU A 211 35.00 -2.15 16.16
C GLU A 211 36.50 -2.16 15.84
N GLN A 212 37.34 -2.29 16.86
CA GLN A 212 38.78 -2.42 16.70
C GLN A 212 39.16 -3.86 16.32
N ILE A 213 39.74 -4.07 15.14
CA ILE A 213 40.33 -5.36 14.75
C ILE A 213 41.79 -5.38 15.25
N HIS A 214 42.08 -6.16 16.29
CA HIS A 214 43.47 -6.48 16.61
C HIS A 214 43.99 -7.54 15.66
N ALA A 215 45.05 -7.23 14.92
CA ALA A 215 45.75 -8.18 14.08
C ALA A 215 46.42 -9.25 14.96
N GLY A 216 45.80 -10.43 15.09
CA GLY A 216 46.48 -11.63 15.61
C GLY A 216 46.02 -12.20 16.96
N GLY A 217 44.87 -11.84 17.52
CA GLY A 217 44.42 -12.42 18.79
C GLY A 217 42.91 -12.33 18.99
N ALA A 218 42.36 -13.24 19.79
CA ALA A 218 40.96 -13.27 20.19
C ALA A 218 40.45 -11.86 20.57
N PRO A 219 39.18 -11.52 20.31
CA PRO A 219 38.63 -10.21 20.62
C PRO A 219 38.71 -9.94 22.12
N GLN A 220 39.79 -9.33 22.58
CA GLN A 220 39.85 -8.70 23.88
C GLN A 220 38.93 -7.50 23.79
N GLN A 221 37.77 -7.57 24.47
CA GLN A 221 37.01 -6.37 24.74
C GLN A 221 37.96 -5.43 25.50
N PRO A 222 38.27 -4.23 24.97
CA PRO A 222 39.01 -3.25 25.75
C PRO A 222 38.28 -3.09 27.09
N MET A 223 39.03 -3.02 28.19
CA MET A 223 38.47 -2.88 29.53
C MET A 223 37.62 -1.61 29.54
N LEU A 224 36.29 -1.74 29.39
CA LEU A 224 35.39 -0.58 29.37
C LEU A 224 35.53 0.10 30.72
N THR A 225 35.75 1.41 30.71
CA THR A 225 35.72 2.18 31.94
C THR A 225 34.36 1.97 32.63
N PRO A 226 34.29 1.96 33.97
CA PRO A 226 33.04 1.76 34.70
C PRO A 226 31.85 2.62 34.20
N PRO A 227 32.03 3.92 33.84
CA PRO A 227 30.97 4.72 33.21
C PRO A 227 30.44 4.12 31.91
N LYS A 228 31.35 3.70 31.01
CA LYS A 228 30.99 3.12 29.71
C LYS A 228 30.28 1.77 29.86
N ALA A 229 30.71 0.95 30.82
CA ALA A 229 30.07 -0.34 31.11
C ALA A 229 28.62 -0.16 31.59
N GLY A 230 28.38 0.79 32.51
CA GLY A 230 27.04 1.15 32.96
C GLY A 230 26.16 1.70 31.83
N ALA A 231 26.70 2.57 30.98
CA ALA A 231 25.97 3.10 29.83
C ALA A 231 25.59 2.03 28.80
N LYS A 232 26.48 1.08 28.55
CA LYS A 232 26.19 -0.09 27.70
C LYS A 232 25.06 -0.94 28.27
N GLN A 233 25.05 -1.19 29.57
CA GLN A 233 23.97 -1.91 30.23
C GLN A 233 22.63 -1.17 30.14
N MET A 234 22.60 0.13 30.48
CA MET A 234 21.38 0.94 30.43
C MET A 234 20.80 1.05 29.02
N THR A 235 21.65 1.29 28.00
CA THR A 235 21.20 1.30 26.59
C THR A 235 20.71 -0.06 26.12
N THR A 236 21.28 -1.16 26.63
CA THR A 236 20.82 -2.53 26.34
C THR A 236 19.42 -2.78 26.91
N GLU A 237 19.17 -2.37 28.15
CA GLU A 237 17.86 -2.48 28.80
C GLU A 237 16.81 -1.63 28.06
N LEU A 238 17.13 -0.37 27.76
CA LEU A 238 16.28 0.53 26.97
C LEU A 238 15.90 -0.06 25.61
N LEU A 239 16.88 -0.59 24.87
CA LEU A 239 16.65 -1.16 23.55
C LEU A 239 15.76 -2.41 23.60
N ARG A 240 16.01 -3.31 24.55
CA ARG A 240 15.22 -4.53 24.73
C ARG A 240 13.76 -4.22 25.04
N GLU A 241 13.51 -3.30 25.99
CA GLU A 241 12.14 -2.93 26.32
C GLU A 241 11.43 -2.17 25.22
N MET A 242 12.15 -1.30 24.52
CA MET A 242 11.59 -0.64 23.35
C MET A 242 11.15 -1.66 22.29
N ALA A 243 12.01 -2.62 21.96
CA ALA A 243 11.70 -3.67 20.99
C ALA A 243 10.55 -4.56 21.47
N PHE A 244 10.53 -4.95 22.74
CA PHE A 244 9.46 -5.76 23.33
C PHE A 244 8.09 -5.07 23.23
N GLN A 245 8.00 -3.81 23.65
CA GLN A 245 6.75 -3.03 23.61
C GLN A 245 6.25 -2.83 22.19
N LEU A 246 7.14 -2.54 21.24
CA LEU A 246 6.79 -2.44 19.83
C LEU A 246 6.30 -3.77 19.23
N ARG A 247 6.84 -4.93 19.66
CA ARG A 247 6.36 -6.26 19.22
C ARG A 247 5.00 -6.60 19.82
N MET A 248 4.80 -6.29 21.10
CA MET A 248 3.52 -6.48 21.79
C MET A 248 2.40 -5.66 21.13
N LEU A 249 2.68 -4.41 20.77
CA LEU A 249 1.76 -3.55 20.04
C LEU A 249 1.44 -4.05 18.62
N ARG A 250 2.27 -4.90 18.02
CA ARG A 250 2.01 -5.52 16.71
C ARG A 250 1.12 -6.76 16.84
N ARG A 251 1.40 -7.66 17.80
CA ARG A 251 0.72 -8.97 17.95
C ARG A 251 -0.79 -8.85 18.08
N ARG A 252 -1.30 -7.81 18.75
CA ARG A 252 -2.74 -7.60 19.02
C ARG A 252 -3.60 -7.32 17.77
N GLY A 253 -3.00 -7.06 16.60
CA GLY A 253 -3.74 -6.65 15.40
C GLY A 253 -3.64 -7.62 14.23
N VAL A 254 -2.60 -8.46 14.18
CA VAL A 254 -2.27 -9.22 12.97
C VAL A 254 -3.24 -10.38 12.72
N TYR A 255 -3.58 -11.17 13.75
CA TYR A 255 -4.39 -12.38 13.60
C TYR A 255 -5.81 -12.13 13.06
N PRO A 256 -6.62 -11.20 13.63
CA PRO A 256 -7.96 -10.95 13.12
C PRO A 256 -7.96 -10.50 11.66
N MET A 257 -6.95 -9.72 11.24
CA MET A 257 -6.85 -9.20 9.88
C MET A 257 -6.51 -10.28 8.85
N PHE A 258 -5.64 -11.24 9.18
CA PHE A 258 -5.34 -12.36 8.31
C PHE A 258 -6.58 -13.23 8.04
N LEU A 259 -7.42 -13.44 9.06
CA LEU A 259 -8.69 -14.15 8.92
C LEU A 259 -9.64 -13.41 7.97
N SER A 260 -9.80 -12.09 8.11
CA SER A 260 -10.64 -11.29 7.21
C SER A 260 -10.16 -11.34 5.75
N ILE A 261 -8.85 -11.27 5.51
CA ILE A 261 -8.29 -11.41 4.15
C ILE A 261 -8.54 -12.81 3.58
N PHE A 262 -8.34 -13.85 4.38
CA PHE A 262 -8.59 -15.23 3.94
C PHE A 262 -10.05 -15.43 3.51
N LEU A 263 -11.00 -14.90 4.29
CA LEU A 263 -12.41 -14.91 3.94
C LEU A 263 -12.71 -14.11 2.65
N PHE A 264 -12.02 -12.99 2.43
CA PHE A 264 -12.11 -12.26 1.16
C PHE A 264 -11.67 -13.12 -0.04
N PHE A 265 -10.56 -13.86 0.07
CA PHE A 265 -10.11 -14.75 -1.01
C PHE A 265 -11.14 -15.83 -1.33
N ILE A 266 -11.78 -16.40 -0.31
CA ILE A 266 -12.88 -17.36 -0.50
C ILE A 266 -14.05 -16.68 -1.24
N ALA A 267 -14.49 -15.50 -0.79
CA ALA A 267 -15.57 -14.77 -1.43
C ALA A 267 -15.24 -14.39 -2.89
N TYR A 268 -14.01 -13.99 -3.17
CA TYR A 268 -13.51 -13.69 -4.49
C TYR A 268 -13.52 -14.92 -5.41
N ALA A 269 -13.00 -16.06 -4.93
CA ALA A 269 -13.00 -17.31 -5.67
C ALA A 269 -14.43 -17.79 -5.99
N VAL A 270 -15.33 -17.75 -5.01
CA VAL A 270 -16.75 -18.06 -5.20
C VAL A 270 -17.38 -17.12 -6.23
N SER A 271 -17.11 -15.82 -6.15
CA SER A 271 -17.65 -14.82 -7.08
C SER A 271 -17.18 -15.05 -8.52
N ILE A 272 -15.91 -15.43 -8.71
CA ILE A 272 -15.38 -15.83 -10.01
C ILE A 272 -16.10 -17.09 -10.54
N VAL A 273 -16.21 -18.13 -9.71
CA VAL A 273 -16.86 -19.39 -10.12
C VAL A 273 -18.33 -19.16 -10.50
N LEU A 274 -19.06 -18.37 -9.71
CA LEU A 274 -20.44 -17.99 -10.02
C LEU A 274 -20.53 -17.17 -11.30
N ALA A 275 -19.61 -16.23 -11.53
CA ALA A 275 -19.56 -15.45 -12.78
C ALA A 275 -19.31 -16.33 -14.01
N PHE A 276 -18.59 -17.45 -13.84
CA PHE A 276 -18.37 -18.44 -14.90
C PHE A 276 -19.53 -19.44 -15.07
N GLY A 277 -20.43 -19.56 -14.09
CA GLY A 277 -21.66 -20.36 -14.22
C GLY A 277 -22.63 -19.79 -15.26
N ASP A 278 -22.77 -18.46 -15.32
CA ASP A 278 -23.64 -17.71 -16.25
C ASP A 278 -22.85 -17.04 -17.40
N LEU A 279 -21.94 -17.80 -18.01
CA LEU A 279 -21.07 -17.35 -19.09
C LEU A 279 -21.84 -16.83 -20.32
N GLY A 280 -21.46 -15.63 -20.78
CA GLY A 280 -21.93 -15.00 -22.03
C GLY A 280 -22.92 -13.85 -21.82
N GLY A 281 -23.54 -13.73 -20.65
CA GLY A 281 -24.44 -12.62 -20.34
C GLY A 281 -23.67 -11.30 -20.34
N ARG A 282 -24.17 -10.27 -21.03
CA ARG A 282 -23.57 -8.93 -20.94
C ARG A 282 -23.45 -8.50 -19.47
N THR A 283 -24.46 -8.71 -18.65
CA THR A 283 -24.45 -8.31 -17.21
C THR A 283 -23.40 -9.05 -16.38
N THR A 284 -23.13 -10.33 -16.66
CA THR A 284 -22.13 -11.13 -15.92
C THR A 284 -20.71 -10.70 -16.26
N ALA A 285 -20.46 -10.39 -17.53
CA ALA A 285 -19.21 -9.76 -18.01
C ALA A 285 -18.83 -8.51 -17.21
N HIS A 286 -19.82 -7.68 -16.93
CA HIS A 286 -19.63 -6.41 -16.24
C HIS A 286 -19.31 -6.57 -14.77
N SER A 287 -20.00 -7.51 -14.11
CA SER A 287 -19.70 -7.88 -12.73
C SER A 287 -18.27 -8.43 -12.61
N LEU A 288 -17.87 -9.31 -13.54
CA LEU A 288 -16.53 -9.89 -13.57
C LEU A 288 -15.43 -8.83 -13.84
N ALA A 289 -15.61 -7.97 -14.84
CA ALA A 289 -14.64 -6.94 -15.17
C ALA A 289 -14.45 -5.94 -14.01
N PHE A 290 -15.53 -5.59 -13.31
CA PHE A 290 -15.47 -4.75 -12.11
C PHE A 290 -14.73 -5.44 -10.96
N GLY A 291 -14.99 -6.74 -10.73
CA GLY A 291 -14.27 -7.51 -9.73
C GLY A 291 -12.76 -7.59 -10.01
N ILE A 292 -12.38 -7.81 -11.27
CA ILE A 292 -10.99 -7.80 -11.71
C ILE A 292 -10.37 -6.40 -11.54
N LEU A 293 -11.09 -5.34 -11.91
CA LEU A 293 -10.60 -3.97 -11.74
C LEU A 293 -10.18 -3.67 -10.30
N ILE A 294 -10.88 -4.23 -9.30
CA ILE A 294 -10.63 -3.96 -7.88
C ILE A 294 -9.78 -5.05 -7.21
N SER A 295 -9.32 -6.05 -7.97
CA SER A 295 -8.50 -7.15 -7.46
C SER A 295 -7.14 -6.70 -6.90
N TRP A 296 -6.68 -5.48 -7.22
CA TRP A 296 -5.50 -4.90 -6.59
C TRP A 296 -5.71 -4.48 -5.12
N LEU A 297 -6.95 -4.19 -4.69
CA LEU A 297 -7.22 -3.70 -3.33
C LEU A 297 -6.89 -4.76 -2.25
N PRO A 298 -7.32 -6.04 -2.38
CA PRO A 298 -6.91 -7.11 -1.47
C PRO A 298 -5.40 -7.27 -1.39
N LEU A 299 -4.71 -7.15 -2.54
CA LEU A 299 -3.24 -7.22 -2.61
C LEU A 299 -2.60 -6.09 -1.80
N LEU A 300 -3.10 -4.86 -1.98
CA LEU A 300 -2.65 -3.69 -1.23
C LEU A 300 -2.89 -3.86 0.27
N VAL A 301 -4.09 -4.32 0.66
CA VAL A 301 -4.47 -4.55 2.08
C VAL A 301 -3.57 -5.61 2.71
N LEU A 302 -3.35 -6.74 2.02
CA LEU A 302 -2.48 -7.82 2.46
C LEU A 302 -1.06 -7.32 2.76
N PHE A 303 -0.45 -6.57 1.84
CA PHE A 303 0.89 -6.03 2.06
C PHE A 303 0.89 -4.88 3.08
N ALA A 304 -0.15 -4.04 3.15
CA ALA A 304 -0.25 -3.00 4.17
C ALA A 304 -0.31 -3.58 5.59
N ILE A 305 -0.89 -4.77 5.74
CA ILE A 305 -0.92 -5.52 6.99
C ILE A 305 0.45 -6.12 7.32
N LEU A 306 1.17 -6.63 6.32
CA LEU A 306 2.55 -7.10 6.51
C LEU A 306 3.51 -5.96 6.88
N ASP A 307 3.33 -4.79 6.27
CA ASP A 307 4.06 -3.56 6.59
C ASP A 307 3.62 -2.96 7.93
N ARG A 308 2.58 -3.48 8.59
CA ARG A 308 2.14 -2.94 9.88
C ARG A 308 3.20 -3.17 10.96
N ASN A 309 3.88 -2.11 11.38
CA ASN A 309 4.63 -2.07 12.64
C ASN A 309 3.96 -1.05 13.57
N PRO A 310 3.91 -1.39 14.86
CA PRO A 310 2.74 -1.39 15.79
C PRO A 310 1.32 -0.94 15.32
N ILE A 311 0.30 -1.25 16.14
CA ILE A 311 -1.13 -0.92 15.87
C ILE A 311 -1.43 0.59 15.83
N SER A 312 -0.72 1.38 16.63
CA SER A 312 -0.94 2.81 16.80
C SER A 312 0.32 3.59 16.46
N ALA A 313 0.24 4.41 15.39
CA ALA A 313 1.34 5.26 14.96
C ALA A 313 1.67 6.33 16.02
N ASP A 314 0.65 6.92 16.65
CA ASP A 314 0.83 7.94 17.69
C ASP A 314 1.53 7.37 18.92
N ARG A 315 1.03 6.24 19.45
CA ARG A 315 1.68 5.58 20.60
C ARG A 315 3.09 5.13 20.28
N CYS A 316 3.33 4.60 19.07
CA CYS A 316 4.66 4.22 18.61
C CYS A 316 5.61 5.41 18.60
N ARG A 317 5.16 6.55 18.06
CA ARG A 317 5.94 7.79 18.01
C ARG A 317 6.30 8.30 19.40
N THR A 318 5.31 8.41 20.30
CA THR A 318 5.54 8.83 21.69
C THR A 318 6.51 7.89 22.41
N LEU A 319 6.38 6.59 22.18
CA LEU A 319 7.27 5.61 22.78
C LEU A 319 8.70 5.76 22.23
N ILE A 320 8.86 5.96 20.92
CA ILE A 320 10.17 6.20 20.28
C ILE A 320 10.79 7.51 20.79
N SER A 321 10.03 8.59 20.92
CA SER A 321 10.57 9.88 21.34
C SER A 321 11.03 9.86 22.79
N ARG A 322 10.23 9.25 23.68
CA ARG A 322 10.61 9.03 25.08
C ARG A 322 11.83 8.11 25.19
N TRP A 323 11.90 7.05 24.40
CA TRP A 323 13.09 6.19 24.31
C TRP A 323 14.34 6.97 23.86
N MET A 324 14.23 7.76 22.79
CA MET A 324 15.32 8.61 22.31
C MET A 324 15.78 9.63 23.35
N TRP A 325 14.85 10.16 24.15
CA TRP A 325 15.18 11.06 25.25
C TRP A 325 16.05 10.38 26.31
N ASN A 326 15.66 9.18 26.75
CA ASN A 326 16.45 8.41 27.71
C ASN A 326 17.83 8.02 27.14
N VAL A 327 17.90 7.68 25.85
CA VAL A 327 19.18 7.40 25.17
C VAL A 327 20.08 8.63 25.14
N ALA A 328 19.53 9.81 24.85
CA ALA A 328 20.29 11.06 24.88
C ALA A 328 20.80 11.38 26.29
N ALA A 329 19.97 11.17 27.32
CA ALA A 329 20.34 11.36 28.71
C ALA A 329 21.50 10.43 29.12
N VAL A 330 21.47 9.16 28.73
CA VAL A 330 22.58 8.21 28.99
C VAL A 330 23.86 8.66 28.28
N ARG A 331 23.76 9.12 27.03
CA ARG A 331 24.93 9.60 26.28
C ARG A 331 25.55 10.84 26.91
N GLN A 332 24.72 11.80 27.33
CA GLN A 332 25.18 13.00 28.02
C GLN A 332 25.84 12.66 29.35
N TRP A 333 25.24 11.76 30.14
CA TRP A 333 25.78 11.31 31.40
C TRP A 333 27.19 10.69 31.29
N VAL A 334 27.49 9.98 30.20
CA VAL A 334 28.85 9.46 29.94
C VAL A 334 29.84 10.59 29.67
N ASN A 335 29.40 11.67 29.02
CA ASN A 335 30.24 12.80 28.63
C ASN A 335 30.48 13.81 29.77
N ASP A 336 29.65 13.80 30.83
CA ASP A 336 29.72 14.75 31.94
C ASP A 336 30.95 14.53 32.89
N GLY A 337 31.71 13.44 32.71
CA GLY A 337 33.00 13.23 33.38
C GLY A 337 32.92 13.07 34.90
N ASP A 338 33.87 13.68 35.62
CA ASP A 338 34.04 13.52 37.08
C ASP A 338 32.95 14.23 37.93
N GLY A 339 32.11 15.08 37.33
CA GLY A 339 30.98 15.77 37.99
C GLY A 339 29.63 15.09 37.80
N ARG A 340 29.60 13.82 37.36
CA ARG A 340 28.38 13.12 36.96
C ARG A 340 27.42 12.85 38.13
N PRO A 341 26.10 12.99 37.94
CA PRO A 341 25.11 12.49 38.88
C PRO A 341 25.15 10.95 38.96
N GLU A 342 24.64 10.35 40.05
CA GLU A 342 24.63 8.88 40.23
C GLU A 342 23.86 8.16 39.10
N HIS A 343 22.81 8.80 38.57
CA HIS A 343 21.99 8.29 37.48
C HIS A 343 21.73 9.35 36.40
N PRO A 344 21.53 8.96 35.13
CA PRO A 344 21.07 9.86 34.09
C PRO A 344 19.73 10.51 34.45
N ARG A 345 19.50 11.72 33.95
CA ARG A 345 18.20 12.40 34.10
C ARG A 345 17.16 11.76 33.17
N TRP A 346 16.43 10.78 33.69
CA TRP A 346 15.36 10.07 32.98
C TRP A 346 14.21 10.97 32.55
N TRP A 347 13.38 10.45 31.63
CA TRP A 347 12.13 11.09 31.21
C TRP A 347 11.20 11.39 32.41
N PRO A 348 10.84 12.65 32.69
CA PRO A 348 9.97 13.01 33.81
C PRO A 348 8.48 12.83 33.47
N LEU A 349 7.70 12.27 34.40
CA LEU A 349 6.25 12.05 34.25
C LEU A 349 5.44 13.36 34.18
N GLU A 350 5.91 14.43 34.82
CA GLU A 350 5.21 15.74 34.95
C GLU A 350 5.16 16.59 33.66
N ARG A 351 5.86 16.17 32.60
CA ARG A 351 5.88 16.91 31.32
C ARG A 351 4.57 16.80 30.53
N ASP A 352 3.79 15.74 30.75
CA ASP A 352 2.54 15.51 30.01
C ASP A 352 1.36 16.34 30.55
N THR A 353 1.50 17.02 31.70
CA THR A 353 0.45 17.86 32.33
C THR A 353 0.71 19.36 32.31
N THR A 354 1.95 19.82 32.08
CA THR A 354 2.29 21.26 32.10
C THR A 354 2.86 21.73 30.77
N THR A 355 1.96 22.21 29.90
CA THR A 355 2.32 23.11 28.80
C THR A 355 2.97 24.38 29.36
N GLN A 356 4.13 24.75 28.77
CA GLN A 356 4.71 26.10 28.75
C GLN A 356 5.10 26.72 30.10
N GLY A 357 6.37 26.57 30.48
CA GLY A 357 6.94 27.38 31.55
C GLY A 357 8.40 27.07 31.83
N GLN A 358 9.29 27.81 31.17
CA GLN A 358 10.65 28.17 31.60
C GLN A 358 11.70 27.07 31.92
N GLY A 359 12.85 27.21 31.25
CA GLY A 359 14.14 26.97 31.93
C GLY A 359 14.76 25.58 31.78
N ASN A 360 14.89 25.06 30.56
CA ASN A 360 16.12 24.45 30.03
C ASN A 360 15.81 23.82 28.67
N ALA A 361 16.58 24.22 27.64
CA ALA A 361 16.42 23.80 26.25
C ALA A 361 16.79 22.32 26.07
N GLN A 362 15.89 21.42 26.45
CA GLN A 362 16.01 19.99 26.17
C GLN A 362 15.23 19.64 24.90
N VAL A 363 15.90 18.92 24.00
CA VAL A 363 15.46 18.60 22.64
C VAL A 363 14.15 17.79 22.69
N ASP A 364 13.08 18.34 22.12
CA ASP A 364 11.82 17.62 21.95
C ASP A 364 11.93 16.67 20.74
N PHE A 365 12.15 15.38 21.01
CA PHE A 365 12.29 14.37 19.97
C PHE A 365 11.01 14.13 19.16
N ASP A 366 9.84 14.54 19.67
CA ASP A 366 8.58 14.48 18.92
C ASP A 366 8.61 15.38 17.67
N THR A 367 9.46 16.40 17.67
CA THR A 367 9.62 17.30 16.52
C THR A 367 10.38 16.68 15.35
N PHE A 368 11.16 15.61 15.56
CA PHE A 368 12.02 15.05 14.49
C PHE A 368 11.39 13.88 13.73
N MET A 369 10.45 13.19 14.34
CA MET A 369 9.61 12.22 13.64
C MET A 369 8.41 12.98 13.12
N SER A 370 8.16 13.03 11.82
CA SER A 370 6.99 13.72 11.27
C SER A 370 5.85 12.72 11.02
N ASP A 371 5.16 12.87 9.91
CA ASP A 371 4.05 12.04 9.52
C ASP A 371 4.42 10.56 9.38
N PHE A 372 3.50 9.68 9.79
CA PHE A 372 3.59 8.26 9.52
C PHE A 372 3.35 8.01 8.02
N VAL A 373 4.35 7.44 7.34
CA VAL A 373 4.36 7.12 5.91
C VAL A 373 4.15 5.63 5.64
N GLY A 374 4.31 4.78 6.67
CA GLY A 374 4.06 3.35 6.59
C GLY A 374 2.73 2.99 5.93
N GLN A 375 2.66 1.80 5.32
CA GLN A 375 1.45 1.21 4.75
C GLN A 375 0.87 2.00 3.57
N GLY A 376 1.71 2.78 2.89
CA GLY A 376 1.32 3.58 1.73
C GLY A 376 0.29 4.66 2.07
N ARG A 377 0.27 5.16 3.30
CA ARG A 377 -0.72 6.15 3.77
C ARG A 377 -0.46 7.56 3.26
N LYS A 378 0.82 7.87 3.05
CA LYS A 378 1.27 9.15 2.51
C LYS A 378 2.27 8.91 1.40
N ILE A 379 2.29 9.83 0.45
CA ILE A 379 3.21 9.81 -0.67
C ILE A 379 4.58 10.27 -0.16
N GLY A 380 5.50 9.33 -0.02
CA GLY A 380 6.81 9.59 0.56
C GLY A 380 7.78 8.44 0.36
N TYR A 381 9.06 8.76 0.46
CA TYR A 381 10.15 7.79 0.50
C TYR A 381 10.88 7.99 1.82
N ASN A 382 10.91 6.97 2.67
CA ASN A 382 11.82 6.95 3.81
C ASN A 382 12.98 6.00 3.52
N GLY A 383 14.16 6.60 3.30
CA GLY A 383 15.40 5.87 3.07
C GLY A 383 16.17 5.53 4.34
N LEU A 384 15.68 5.87 5.54
CA LEU A 384 16.46 5.76 6.78
C LEU A 384 16.99 4.34 7.07
N PRO A 385 16.17 3.27 7.06
CA PRO A 385 16.70 1.92 7.27
C PRO A 385 17.73 1.52 6.20
N TYR A 386 17.46 1.89 4.94
CA TYR A 386 18.39 1.64 3.83
C TYR A 386 19.73 2.34 4.06
N ALA A 387 19.69 3.63 4.34
CA ALA A 387 20.87 4.47 4.47
C ALA A 387 21.70 4.08 5.70
N LEU A 388 21.04 3.77 6.83
CA LEU A 388 21.73 3.37 8.06
C LEU A 388 22.43 2.03 7.87
N ARG A 389 21.77 1.04 7.27
CA ARG A 389 22.36 -0.27 6.99
C ARG A 389 23.67 -0.19 6.19
N HIS A 390 23.73 0.67 5.17
CA HIS A 390 24.93 0.83 4.35
C HIS A 390 26.01 1.69 5.01
N SER A 391 25.66 2.40 6.08
CA SER A 391 26.59 3.27 6.82
C SER A 391 27.24 2.54 8.00
N VAL A 392 26.55 1.57 8.61
CA VAL A 392 27.00 0.87 9.83
C VAL A 392 28.30 0.09 9.65
N TYR A 393 28.40 -0.73 8.61
CA TYR A 393 29.54 -1.62 8.42
C TYR A 393 30.49 -1.09 7.35
N SER A 394 31.79 -1.23 7.60
CA SER A 394 32.80 -1.26 6.55
C SER A 394 32.88 -2.70 6.00
N SER A 395 33.08 -2.86 4.70
CA SER A 395 33.27 -4.19 4.10
C SER A 395 34.63 -4.19 3.42
N PHE A 396 35.57 -4.95 3.98
CA PHE A 396 36.88 -5.18 3.39
C PHE A 396 37.11 -6.68 3.26
N ARG A 397 37.19 -7.18 2.02
CA ARG A 397 37.17 -8.62 1.70
C ARG A 397 35.96 -9.34 2.33
N HIS A 398 36.20 -10.33 3.17
CA HIS A 398 35.18 -11.17 3.82
C HIS A 398 34.84 -10.67 5.24
N ASP A 399 35.53 -9.63 5.72
CA ASP A 399 35.33 -9.09 7.06
C ASP A 399 34.43 -7.86 7.04
N ARG A 400 33.50 -7.84 8.00
CA ARG A 400 32.52 -6.78 8.19
C ARG A 400 32.71 -6.20 9.58
N THR A 401 33.23 -4.98 9.63
CA THR A 401 33.48 -4.30 10.91
C THR A 401 32.64 -3.06 11.07
N MET A 402 32.16 -2.86 12.29
CA MET A 402 31.32 -1.73 12.63
C MET A 402 32.14 -0.44 12.71
N LYS A 403 31.69 0.61 12.02
CA LYS A 403 32.34 1.92 12.01
C LYS A 403 32.09 2.70 13.30
N SER A 404 32.87 3.76 13.52
CA SER A 404 32.65 4.71 14.61
C SER A 404 31.33 5.49 14.44
N LEU A 405 30.77 6.00 15.54
CA LEU A 405 29.52 6.77 15.54
C LEU A 405 29.57 7.95 14.56
N ARG A 406 30.67 8.70 14.53
CA ARG A 406 30.88 9.86 13.66
C ARG A 406 30.90 9.47 12.18
N ASP A 407 31.56 8.36 11.86
CA ASP A 407 31.62 7.86 10.48
C ASP A 407 30.25 7.37 10.01
N ILE A 408 29.51 6.66 10.88
CA ILE A 408 28.15 6.20 10.57
C ILE A 408 27.23 7.39 10.34
N SER A 409 27.26 8.42 11.20
CA SER A 409 26.37 9.59 11.06
C SER A 409 26.66 10.37 9.78
N HIS A 410 27.93 10.63 9.48
CA HIS A 410 28.33 11.35 8.28
C HIS A 410 27.95 10.59 6.99
N GLN A 411 28.20 9.28 6.96
CA GLN A 411 27.81 8.45 5.81
C GLN A 411 26.29 8.33 5.69
N LEU A 412 25.56 8.27 6.79
CA LEU A 412 24.12 8.20 6.80
C LEU A 412 23.49 9.44 6.16
N GLU A 413 23.94 10.63 6.53
CA GLU A 413 23.48 11.90 5.93
C GLU A 413 23.73 11.93 4.43
N LYS A 414 24.95 11.53 4.00
CA LYS A 414 25.30 11.41 2.58
C LYS A 414 24.35 10.47 1.84
N HIS A 415 24.05 9.29 2.41
CA HIS A 415 23.14 8.32 1.81
C HIS A 415 21.68 8.79 1.80
N LEU A 416 21.21 9.49 2.84
CA LEU A 416 19.86 10.06 2.88
C LEU A 416 19.65 11.15 1.82
N ASN A 417 20.69 11.92 1.52
CA ASN A 417 20.67 12.97 0.49
C ASN A 417 20.95 12.42 -0.93
N SER A 418 21.36 11.16 -1.03
CA SER A 418 21.67 10.51 -2.31
C SER A 418 20.41 10.15 -3.13
N ARG A 419 20.61 9.65 -4.35
CA ARG A 419 19.52 9.19 -5.21
C ARG A 419 18.89 7.91 -4.63
N ARG A 420 17.59 7.71 -4.86
CA ARG A 420 16.89 6.48 -4.46
C ARG A 420 17.59 5.23 -5.01
N PRO A 421 17.69 4.15 -4.22
CA PRO A 421 18.41 2.95 -4.60
C PRO A 421 17.72 2.18 -5.73
N ARG A 422 18.49 1.35 -6.46
CA ARG A 422 17.97 0.52 -7.57
C ARG A 422 16.80 -0.37 -7.14
N CYS A 423 16.83 -0.93 -5.93
CA CYS A 423 15.74 -1.75 -5.42
C CYS A 423 14.41 -0.98 -5.27
N TRP A 424 14.47 0.32 -4.97
CA TRP A 424 13.27 1.16 -4.93
C TRP A 424 12.63 1.27 -6.32
N TRP A 425 13.44 1.48 -7.37
CA TRP A 425 12.94 1.56 -8.75
C TRP A 425 12.32 0.25 -9.22
N ILE A 426 12.97 -0.89 -8.93
CA ILE A 426 12.43 -2.21 -9.27
C ILE A 426 11.05 -2.39 -8.63
N ILE A 427 10.92 -2.09 -7.33
CA ILE A 427 9.64 -2.19 -6.61
C ILE A 427 8.59 -1.22 -7.17
N ALA A 428 9.00 0.00 -7.57
CA ALA A 428 8.09 0.97 -8.16
C ALA A 428 7.49 0.49 -9.50
N PHE A 429 8.32 -0.09 -10.37
CA PHE A 429 7.86 -0.66 -11.64
C PHE A 429 7.06 -1.97 -11.44
N THR A 430 7.45 -2.81 -10.48
CA THR A 430 6.67 -4.01 -10.14
C THR A 430 5.29 -3.62 -9.62
N SER A 431 5.20 -2.61 -8.76
CA SER A 431 3.92 -2.11 -8.24
C SER A 431 3.04 -1.54 -9.36
N LEU A 432 3.63 -0.74 -10.26
CA LEU A 432 2.92 -0.24 -11.43
C LEU A 432 2.38 -1.39 -12.30
N GLY A 433 3.21 -2.39 -12.59
CA GLY A 433 2.84 -3.55 -13.39
C GLY A 433 1.73 -4.38 -12.77
N LEU A 434 1.76 -4.62 -11.45
CA LEU A 434 0.71 -5.34 -10.74
C LEU A 434 -0.65 -4.64 -10.85
N ILE A 435 -0.69 -3.32 -10.67
CA ILE A 435 -1.94 -2.54 -10.79
C ILE A 435 -2.42 -2.48 -12.24
N TRP A 436 -1.52 -2.22 -13.20
CA TRP A 436 -1.89 -2.14 -14.61
C TRP A 436 -2.29 -3.49 -15.20
N LEU A 437 -1.82 -4.61 -14.65
CA LEU A 437 -2.28 -5.93 -15.06
C LEU A 437 -3.77 -6.08 -14.75
N GLU A 438 -4.22 -5.71 -13.54
CA GLU A 438 -5.64 -5.78 -13.15
C GLU A 438 -6.51 -4.82 -13.97
N ILE A 439 -6.08 -3.56 -14.09
CA ILE A 439 -6.79 -2.56 -14.90
C ILE A 439 -6.83 -2.99 -16.37
N GLY A 440 -5.73 -3.55 -16.88
CA GLY A 440 -5.59 -4.05 -18.23
C GLY A 440 -6.48 -5.25 -18.51
N MET A 441 -6.59 -6.22 -17.59
CA MET A 441 -7.49 -7.37 -17.74
C MET A 441 -8.96 -6.95 -17.64
N ALA A 442 -9.32 -6.03 -16.74
CA ALA A 442 -10.67 -5.46 -16.67
C ALA A 442 -11.03 -4.69 -17.95
N PHE A 443 -10.08 -3.92 -18.48
CA PHE A 443 -10.20 -3.24 -19.77
C PHE A 443 -10.39 -4.25 -20.89
N MET A 444 -9.56 -5.30 -20.97
CA MET A 444 -9.62 -6.33 -22.02
C MET A 444 -10.98 -7.04 -22.02
N ILE A 445 -11.51 -7.41 -20.86
CA ILE A 445 -12.87 -7.98 -20.79
C ILE A 445 -13.87 -6.95 -21.30
N SER A 446 -13.83 -5.71 -20.80
CA SER A 446 -14.80 -4.67 -21.17
C SER A 446 -14.73 -4.24 -22.64
N PHE A 447 -13.54 -4.28 -23.23
CA PHE A 447 -13.27 -3.93 -24.62
C PHE A 447 -13.72 -5.03 -25.59
N ASN A 448 -13.64 -6.30 -25.17
CA ASN A 448 -14.03 -7.46 -25.99
C ASN A 448 -15.45 -7.97 -25.71
N ILE A 449 -16.19 -7.35 -24.79
CA ILE A 449 -17.64 -7.53 -24.70
C ILE A 449 -18.25 -7.03 -26.02
N PRO A 450 -19.29 -7.69 -26.56
CA PRO A 450 -19.69 -7.66 -27.97
C PRO A 450 -19.97 -6.31 -28.65
N THR A 451 -20.07 -5.23 -27.89
CA THR A 451 -19.82 -3.88 -28.41
C THR A 451 -18.31 -3.62 -28.39
N VAL A 452 -17.59 -4.29 -29.29
CA VAL A 452 -16.12 -4.32 -29.28
C VAL A 452 -15.56 -2.92 -29.53
N GLY A 453 -14.81 -2.37 -28.57
CA GLY A 453 -14.22 -1.04 -28.65
C GLY A 453 -14.12 -0.29 -27.32
N ILE A 454 -13.79 1.00 -27.41
CA ILE A 454 -13.78 1.90 -26.25
C ILE A 454 -15.20 2.40 -26.03
N GLY A 455 -15.92 1.77 -25.10
CA GLY A 455 -17.19 2.24 -24.56
C GLY A 455 -16.98 3.04 -23.27
N CYS A 456 -18.07 3.50 -22.65
CA CYS A 456 -17.97 4.22 -21.36
C CYS A 456 -17.24 3.39 -20.28
N ARG A 457 -17.38 2.07 -20.33
CA ARG A 457 -16.84 1.14 -19.34
C ARG A 457 -15.34 0.94 -19.49
N SER A 458 -14.90 0.38 -20.62
CA SER A 458 -13.48 0.23 -20.94
C SER A 458 -12.75 1.59 -20.92
N GLY A 459 -13.39 2.66 -21.41
CA GLY A 459 -12.87 4.02 -21.33
C GLY A 459 -12.67 4.52 -19.89
N SER A 460 -13.66 4.34 -19.00
CA SER A 460 -13.53 4.75 -17.60
C SER A 460 -12.40 4.02 -16.87
N TYR A 461 -12.16 2.74 -17.17
CA TYR A 461 -11.05 1.99 -16.57
C TYR A 461 -9.69 2.52 -17.01
N LEU A 462 -9.53 2.88 -18.29
CA LEU A 462 -8.33 3.53 -18.79
C LEU A 462 -8.13 4.93 -18.20
N ILE A 463 -9.20 5.72 -18.06
CA ILE A 463 -9.15 7.04 -17.43
C ILE A 463 -8.68 6.91 -15.98
N TYR A 464 -9.22 5.95 -15.22
CA TYR A 464 -8.77 5.65 -13.86
C TYR A 464 -7.29 5.25 -13.82
N GLY A 465 -6.87 4.32 -14.68
CA GLY A 465 -5.47 3.88 -14.77
C GLY A 465 -4.50 5.01 -15.13
N ALA A 466 -4.89 5.88 -16.06
CA ALA A 466 -4.10 7.04 -16.46
C ALA A 466 -3.98 8.07 -15.32
N LEU A 467 -5.10 8.48 -14.74
CA LEU A 467 -5.14 9.46 -13.64
C LEU A 467 -4.38 8.98 -12.41
N SER A 468 -4.56 7.72 -12.01
CA SER A 468 -3.83 7.13 -10.88
C SER A 468 -2.32 7.09 -11.10
N SER A 469 -1.89 6.93 -12.36
CA SER A 469 -0.47 6.85 -12.73
C SER A 469 0.22 8.20 -12.73
N VAL A 470 -0.52 9.32 -12.88
CA VAL A 470 0.08 10.67 -12.80
C VAL A 470 0.77 10.87 -11.45
N THR A 471 0.13 10.49 -10.35
CA THR A 471 0.73 10.57 -9.02
C THR A 471 1.99 9.72 -8.91
N TRP A 472 2.00 8.52 -9.50
CA TRP A 472 3.17 7.64 -9.52
C TRP A 472 4.34 8.26 -10.29
N PHE A 473 4.06 8.88 -11.45
CA PHE A 473 5.07 9.62 -12.21
C PHE A 473 5.63 10.78 -11.38
N ILE A 474 4.76 11.64 -10.81
CA ILE A 474 5.18 12.76 -9.96
C ILE A 474 6.08 12.28 -8.81
N HIS A 475 5.77 11.10 -8.27
CA HIS A 475 6.52 10.51 -7.16
C HIS A 475 7.95 10.11 -7.55
N LEU A 476 8.29 9.94 -8.83
CA LEU A 476 9.65 9.61 -9.29
C LEU A 476 10.67 10.73 -9.01
N TRP A 477 10.20 11.97 -8.87
CA TRP A 477 11.05 13.12 -8.55
C TRP A 477 11.13 13.39 -7.03
N ARG A 478 12.08 14.22 -6.62
CA ARG A 478 12.22 14.62 -5.21
C ARG A 478 10.93 15.29 -4.72
N PRO A 479 10.46 14.98 -3.49
CA PRO A 479 9.25 15.56 -2.96
C PRO A 479 9.44 17.07 -2.79
N SER A 480 8.48 17.85 -3.28
CA SER A 480 8.34 19.27 -3.00
C SER A 480 6.91 19.55 -2.57
N ARG A 481 6.68 20.62 -1.79
CA ARG A 481 5.33 21.04 -1.38
C ARG A 481 4.34 21.11 -2.56
N PRO A 482 4.63 21.77 -3.70
CA PRO A 482 3.69 21.83 -4.82
C PRO A 482 3.44 20.45 -5.46
N ARG A 483 4.45 19.58 -5.53
CA ARG A 483 4.27 18.22 -6.06
C ARG A 483 3.36 17.37 -5.16
N ARG A 484 3.49 17.50 -3.83
CA ARG A 484 2.59 16.79 -2.89
C ARG A 484 1.13 17.24 -3.06
N VAL A 485 0.90 18.55 -3.26
CA VAL A 485 -0.44 19.08 -3.53
C VAL A 485 -0.97 18.55 -4.86
N ALA A 486 -0.15 18.58 -5.93
CA ALA A 486 -0.54 18.02 -7.23
C ALA A 486 -0.91 16.53 -7.13
N CYS A 487 -0.11 15.72 -6.44
CA CYS A 487 -0.43 14.32 -6.17
C CYS A 487 -1.78 14.15 -5.46
N LEU A 488 -2.08 14.98 -4.45
CA LEU A 488 -3.36 14.91 -3.73
C LEU A 488 -4.55 15.20 -4.67
N VAL A 489 -4.42 16.21 -5.53
CA VAL A 489 -5.45 16.57 -6.52
C VAL A 489 -5.71 15.43 -7.49
N PHE A 490 -4.66 14.82 -8.05
CA PHE A 490 -4.80 13.65 -8.94
C PHE A 490 -5.34 12.42 -8.22
N CYS A 491 -4.94 12.18 -6.97
CA CYS A 491 -5.50 11.13 -6.15
C CYS A 491 -7.01 11.34 -5.91
N LEU A 492 -7.44 12.58 -5.61
CA LEU A 492 -8.85 12.93 -5.45
C LEU A 492 -9.63 12.68 -6.76
N LEU A 493 -9.13 13.18 -7.88
CA LEU A 493 -9.77 13.01 -9.19
C LEU A 493 -9.90 11.53 -9.57
N SER A 494 -8.82 10.76 -9.41
CA SER A 494 -8.79 9.32 -9.64
C SER A 494 -9.78 8.57 -8.73
N THR A 495 -9.85 8.94 -7.44
CA THR A 495 -10.80 8.35 -6.48
C THR A 495 -12.25 8.67 -6.85
N VAL A 496 -12.54 9.89 -7.33
CA VAL A 496 -13.87 10.27 -7.81
C VAL A 496 -14.26 9.45 -9.04
N VAL A 497 -13.34 9.25 -9.98
CA VAL A 497 -13.57 8.39 -11.15
C VAL A 497 -13.83 6.94 -10.73
N LEU A 498 -13.05 6.40 -9.77
CA LEU A 498 -13.30 5.06 -9.23
C LEU A 498 -14.67 4.97 -8.55
N GLY A 499 -15.03 5.97 -7.75
CA GLY A 499 -16.35 6.06 -7.12
C GLY A 499 -17.49 6.09 -8.14
N PHE A 500 -17.32 6.83 -9.24
CA PHE A 500 -18.25 6.82 -10.36
C PHE A 500 -18.33 5.44 -11.03
N ILE A 501 -17.20 4.76 -11.25
CA ILE A 501 -17.18 3.39 -11.80
C ILE A 501 -17.98 2.44 -10.90
N VAL A 502 -17.74 2.47 -9.58
CA VAL A 502 -18.46 1.66 -8.60
C VAL A 502 -19.96 1.95 -8.66
N PHE A 503 -20.33 3.24 -8.59
CA PHE A 503 -21.73 3.67 -8.69
C PHE A 503 -22.40 3.18 -9.98
N ALA A 504 -21.72 3.37 -11.10
CA ALA A 504 -22.20 3.00 -12.41
C ALA A 504 -22.26 1.48 -12.64
N ALA A 505 -21.47 0.70 -11.90
CA ALA A 505 -21.48 -0.76 -11.93
C ALA A 505 -22.79 -1.32 -11.39
N PHE A 506 -23.28 -0.84 -10.25
CA PHE A 506 -24.51 -1.35 -9.62
C PHE A 506 -25.79 -0.59 -10.00
N SER A 507 -25.69 0.68 -10.43
CA SER A 507 -26.89 1.46 -10.80
C SER A 507 -27.40 1.16 -12.20
N GLY A 508 -26.51 0.75 -13.11
CA GLY A 508 -26.85 0.57 -14.53
C GLY A 508 -26.81 1.85 -15.35
N ILE A 509 -26.32 2.98 -14.83
CA ILE A 509 -26.33 4.27 -15.54
C ILE A 509 -25.60 4.25 -16.90
N MET A 510 -24.63 3.35 -17.07
CA MET A 510 -23.91 3.14 -18.34
C MET A 510 -24.69 2.26 -19.35
N LYS A 511 -25.95 1.91 -19.08
CA LYS A 511 -26.79 1.05 -19.94
C LYS A 511 -27.61 1.86 -20.95
N ASN A 512 -27.11 3.01 -21.40
CA ASN A 512 -27.75 3.85 -22.41
C ASN A 512 -27.18 3.59 -23.82
N CYS A 513 -27.80 4.16 -24.85
CA CYS A 513 -27.40 4.00 -26.25
C CYS A 513 -25.98 4.54 -26.50
N LEU A 514 -25.63 5.68 -25.90
CA LEU A 514 -24.31 6.30 -26.04
C LEU A 514 -23.20 5.37 -25.54
N CYS A 515 -23.35 4.84 -24.32
CA CYS A 515 -22.33 4.03 -23.67
C CYS A 515 -22.22 2.63 -24.26
N ARG A 516 -23.33 2.08 -24.78
CA ARG A 516 -23.32 0.82 -25.53
C ARG A 516 -22.72 0.98 -26.93
N GLY A 517 -23.04 2.06 -27.62
CA GLY A 517 -22.49 2.35 -28.94
C GLY A 517 -21.00 2.67 -28.92
N GLY A 518 -20.54 3.37 -27.89
CA GLY A 518 -19.13 3.74 -27.70
C GLY A 518 -18.52 4.42 -28.93
N LEU A 519 -17.19 4.26 -29.09
CA LEU A 519 -16.49 4.64 -30.32
C LEU A 519 -16.79 3.71 -31.50
N SER A 520 -17.36 2.53 -31.25
CA SER A 520 -17.69 1.53 -32.28
C SER A 520 -18.88 1.96 -33.13
N GLY A 521 -19.74 2.83 -32.60
CA GLY A 521 -20.86 3.44 -33.32
C GLY A 521 -22.06 2.53 -33.54
N TYR A 522 -22.07 1.33 -32.94
CA TYR A 522 -23.16 0.37 -33.05
C TYR A 522 -23.39 -0.43 -31.77
N MET A 523 -24.58 -1.01 -31.65
CA MET A 523 -24.94 -1.97 -30.61
C MET A 523 -25.68 -3.18 -31.21
N ASP A 524 -25.63 -4.30 -30.51
CA ASP A 524 -26.37 -5.52 -30.86
C ASP A 524 -27.39 -5.93 -29.78
N PHE A 525 -28.19 -6.95 -30.10
CA PHE A 525 -29.25 -7.50 -29.24
C PHE A 525 -29.18 -9.02 -29.08
N GLU A 526 -28.00 -9.64 -29.25
CA GLU A 526 -27.87 -11.09 -29.12
C GLU A 526 -27.73 -11.54 -27.66
N ASN A 527 -28.03 -12.82 -27.44
CA ASN A 527 -28.01 -13.46 -26.13
C ASN A 527 -26.62 -14.00 -25.77
N ALA A 528 -26.49 -14.48 -24.54
CA ALA A 528 -25.25 -15.03 -24.01
C ALA A 528 -24.71 -16.22 -24.79
N GLU A 529 -25.61 -17.11 -25.20
CA GLU A 529 -25.31 -18.33 -25.94
C GLU A 529 -24.66 -18.02 -27.30
N PHE A 530 -25.17 -17.01 -27.99
CA PHE A 530 -24.61 -16.54 -29.26
C PHE A 530 -23.14 -16.11 -29.12
N TYR A 531 -22.77 -15.42 -28.04
CA TYR A 531 -21.39 -14.99 -27.79
C TYR A 531 -20.45 -16.09 -27.35
N ARG A 532 -20.99 -17.11 -26.69
CA ARG A 532 -20.24 -18.27 -26.24
C ARG A 532 -19.86 -19.20 -27.40
N ASN A 533 -20.65 -19.20 -28.47
CA ASN A 533 -20.39 -20.06 -29.62
C ASN A 533 -19.08 -19.65 -30.33
N THR A 534 -18.18 -20.62 -30.49
CA THR A 534 -16.89 -20.46 -31.16
C THR A 534 -17.05 -20.12 -32.65
N ALA A 535 -18.18 -20.52 -33.25
CA ALA A 535 -18.52 -20.16 -34.62
C ALA A 535 -18.84 -18.66 -34.79
N HIS A 536 -19.12 -17.91 -33.71
CA HIS A 536 -19.54 -16.51 -33.78
C HIS A 536 -18.50 -15.53 -33.22
N PHE A 537 -18.14 -15.64 -31.93
CA PHE A 537 -17.26 -14.66 -31.26
C PHE A 537 -16.21 -15.25 -30.30
N ASP A 538 -16.34 -16.52 -29.88
CA ASP A 538 -15.45 -17.20 -28.90
C ASP A 538 -15.04 -16.34 -27.69
N VAL A 539 -16.01 -15.62 -27.11
CA VAL A 539 -15.74 -14.67 -26.01
C VAL A 539 -15.25 -15.39 -24.74
N ALA A 540 -15.62 -16.65 -24.57
CA ALA A 540 -15.28 -17.47 -23.41
C ALA A 540 -13.76 -17.68 -23.26
N THR A 541 -13.03 -17.88 -24.36
CA THR A 541 -11.58 -18.07 -24.34
C THR A 541 -10.87 -16.84 -23.78
N TRP A 542 -11.25 -15.64 -24.25
CA TRP A 542 -10.67 -14.37 -23.80
C TRP A 542 -10.98 -14.05 -22.34
N TRP A 543 -12.21 -14.30 -21.90
CA TRP A 543 -12.59 -14.05 -20.51
C TRP A 543 -11.90 -14.99 -19.54
N LYS A 544 -11.77 -16.27 -19.91
CA LYS A 544 -11.00 -17.25 -19.11
C LYS A 544 -9.54 -16.82 -19.01
N ALA A 545 -8.91 -16.48 -20.13
CA ALA A 545 -7.53 -16.01 -20.14
C ALA A 545 -7.33 -14.77 -19.26
N ALA A 546 -8.20 -13.76 -19.41
CA ALA A 546 -8.13 -12.54 -18.61
C ALA A 546 -8.34 -12.79 -17.11
N ALA A 547 -9.30 -13.64 -16.74
CA ALA A 547 -9.54 -13.98 -15.33
C ALA A 547 -8.39 -14.79 -14.72
N ILE A 548 -7.79 -15.73 -15.47
CA ILE A 548 -6.62 -16.49 -15.01
C ILE A 548 -5.44 -15.54 -14.79
N VAL A 549 -5.17 -14.64 -15.74
CA VAL A 549 -4.07 -13.67 -15.64
C VAL A 549 -4.29 -12.69 -14.48
N ALA A 550 -5.53 -12.22 -14.26
CA ALA A 550 -5.90 -11.38 -13.12
C ALA A 550 -5.80 -12.11 -11.76
N ALA A 551 -6.05 -13.43 -11.72
CA ALA A 551 -5.91 -14.20 -10.49
C ALA A 551 -4.44 -14.39 -10.05
N LEU A 552 -3.48 -14.31 -10.98
CA LEU A 552 -2.05 -14.56 -10.69
C LEU A 552 -1.47 -13.59 -9.64
N PRO A 553 -1.57 -12.25 -9.76
CA PRO A 553 -1.11 -11.31 -8.73
C PRO A 553 -1.65 -11.60 -7.34
N LEU A 554 -2.93 -11.96 -7.25
CA LEU A 554 -3.62 -12.28 -6.00
C LEU A 554 -3.04 -13.54 -5.35
N VAL A 555 -2.96 -14.64 -6.10
CA VAL A 555 -2.46 -15.93 -5.58
C VAL A 555 -0.97 -15.84 -5.25
N VAL A 556 -0.15 -15.30 -6.16
CA VAL A 556 1.29 -15.14 -5.96
C VAL A 556 1.55 -14.16 -4.82
N GLY A 557 0.79 -13.06 -4.74
CA GLY A 557 0.87 -12.09 -3.66
C GLY A 557 0.54 -12.70 -2.30
N PHE A 558 -0.49 -13.53 -2.22
CA PHE A 558 -0.84 -14.27 -1.00
C PHE A 558 0.26 -15.24 -0.56
N ILE A 559 0.75 -16.08 -1.47
CA ILE A 559 1.84 -17.02 -1.17
C ILE A 559 3.09 -16.24 -0.73
N ALA A 560 3.46 -15.18 -1.45
CA ALA A 560 4.58 -14.32 -1.10
C ALA A 560 4.41 -13.71 0.30
N ALA A 561 3.19 -13.26 0.63
CA ALA A 561 2.89 -12.70 1.94
C ALA A 561 3.04 -13.72 3.07
N VAL A 562 2.54 -14.95 2.89
CA VAL A 562 2.70 -16.05 3.86
C VAL A 562 4.18 -16.40 4.04
N VAL A 563 4.93 -16.53 2.95
CA VAL A 563 6.38 -16.81 2.99
C VAL A 563 7.14 -15.68 3.69
N LEU A 564 6.79 -14.42 3.43
CA LEU A 564 7.38 -13.27 4.09
C LEU A 564 7.06 -13.24 5.58
N LEU A 565 5.82 -13.59 5.96
CA LEU A 565 5.41 -13.67 7.35
C LEU A 565 6.29 -14.67 8.13
N GLY A 566 6.52 -15.86 7.56
CA GLY A 566 7.41 -16.86 8.16
C GLY A 566 8.87 -16.41 8.23
N LYS A 567 9.40 -15.79 7.17
CA LYS A 567 10.80 -15.32 7.14
C LYS A 567 11.07 -14.18 8.13
N LEU A 568 10.09 -13.33 8.37
CA LEU A 568 10.22 -12.16 9.25
C LEU A 568 9.84 -12.46 10.70
N GLN A 569 9.30 -13.66 11.00
CA GLN A 569 8.91 -14.10 12.34
C GLN A 569 9.98 -13.85 13.40
N GLY A 570 11.27 -14.05 13.06
CA GLY A 570 12.36 -13.85 14.02
C GLY A 570 12.66 -12.39 14.40
N LEU A 571 12.10 -11.39 13.71
CA LEU A 571 12.09 -10.00 14.20
C LEU A 571 10.89 -9.72 15.11
N TRP A 572 9.84 -10.54 15.04
CA TRP A 572 8.52 -10.23 15.59
C TRP A 572 8.16 -11.06 16.82
N GLN A 573 8.82 -12.20 17.04
CA GLN A 573 8.61 -12.99 18.24
C GLN A 573 9.01 -12.19 19.47
N ALA A 574 8.02 -11.86 20.30
CA ALA A 574 8.24 -11.44 21.67
C ALA A 574 8.17 -12.70 22.54
N SER A 575 9.27 -13.06 23.20
CA SER A 575 9.24 -13.95 24.34
C SER A 575 8.83 -13.11 25.56
N GLU A 576 7.88 -13.58 26.36
CA GLU A 576 7.61 -12.99 27.67
C GLU A 576 8.90 -13.06 28.49
N GLN A 577 9.44 -11.90 28.86
CA GLN A 577 10.60 -11.83 29.74
C GLN A 577 10.12 -12.02 31.18
N SER A 578 10.81 -12.87 31.95
CA SER A 578 10.61 -12.93 33.39
C SER A 578 11.06 -11.60 34.01
N THR A 579 10.34 -11.16 35.04
CA THR A 579 10.65 -9.98 35.87
C THR A 579 12.15 -9.92 36.20
N ARG A 580 12.81 -8.83 35.81
CA ARG A 580 14.21 -8.53 36.14
C ARG A 580 14.29 -7.20 36.89
N ASN A 581 15.22 -7.11 37.83
CA ASN A 581 15.58 -5.85 38.48
C ASN A 581 16.23 -4.93 37.44
N ALA A 582 15.49 -3.96 36.92
CA ALA A 582 15.98 -3.00 35.92
C ALA A 582 16.77 -1.87 36.60
N GLN A 583 17.90 -1.47 36.01
CA GLN A 583 18.66 -0.29 36.44
C GLN A 583 18.08 1.01 35.85
N VAL A 584 17.33 0.88 34.75
CA VAL A 584 16.68 1.98 34.06
C VAL A 584 15.28 2.21 34.63
N ASP A 585 14.93 3.48 34.85
CA ASP A 585 13.55 3.84 35.17
C ASP A 585 12.63 3.55 33.97
N MET A 586 11.65 2.66 34.16
CA MET A 586 10.72 2.22 33.11
C MET A 586 9.45 3.07 33.05
N GLN A 587 9.33 4.15 33.82
CA GLN A 587 8.15 5.03 33.82
C GLN A 587 7.79 5.61 32.44
N TRP A 588 8.76 5.75 31.54
CA TRP A 588 8.54 6.22 30.16
C TRP A 588 7.65 5.30 29.30
N LEU A 589 7.45 4.04 29.73
CA LEU A 589 6.59 3.05 29.07
C LEU A 589 5.09 3.27 29.30
N ILE A 590 4.73 4.00 30.36
CA ILE A 590 3.36 4.32 30.77
C ILE A 590 2.83 5.47 29.93
#